data_AF-A0A926CT92-F1
#
_entry.id   AF-A0A926CT92-F1
#
_cell.length_a   1.000
_cell.length_b   1.000
_cell.length_c   1.000
_cell.angle_alpha   90.00
_cell.angle_beta   90.00
_cell.angle_gamma   90.00
#
_symmetry.space_group_name_H-M   'P 1'
#
loop_
_entity.id
_entity.type
_entity.pdbx_description
1 polymer ?
#
loop_
_entity_poly.entity_id
_entity_poly.type
_entity_poly.pdbx_seq_one_letter_code
_entity_poly.pdbx_strand_id
1 'polypeptide(L)' 'MAKFKASDPCPCGSGQTYKLCCGQYHNGKFAPTPEALMRSRFAGYALGKIDYIMLTTHPEHPLYRKDK' A
#
# COMPACT_ATOMS: atom_id res chain seq x y z
N MET A 1 10.88 -13.77 10.52
CA MET A 1 9.92 -12.89 9.81
C MET A 1 8.82 -13.76 9.25
N ALA A 2 7.57 -13.57 9.67
CA ALA A 2 6.45 -14.38 9.18
C ALA A 2 6.24 -14.14 7.68
N LYS A 3 6.09 -15.22 6.90
CA LYS A 3 5.81 -15.14 5.46
C LYS A 3 4.36 -14.68 5.27
N PHE A 4 4.16 -13.44 4.81
CA PHE A 4 2.84 -12.91 4.45
C PHE A 4 2.40 -13.41 3.07
N LYS A 5 1.15 -13.84 2.94
CA LYS A 5 0.54 -14.37 1.71
C LYS A 5 -0.59 -13.47 1.23
N ALA A 6 -0.89 -13.54 -0.07
CA ALA A 6 -1.96 -12.74 -0.64
C ALA A 6 -3.37 -13.11 -0.13
N SER A 7 -3.53 -14.32 0.41
CA SER A 7 -4.76 -14.81 1.05
C SER A 7 -4.93 -14.35 2.50
N ASP A 8 -3.89 -13.80 3.12
CA ASP A 8 -3.94 -13.38 4.52
C ASP A 8 -4.82 -12.13 4.67
N PRO A 9 -5.38 -11.88 5.87
CA PRO A 9 -6.11 -10.66 6.17
C PRO A 9 -5.28 -9.43 5.84
N CYS A 10 -5.91 -8.43 5.23
CA CYS A 10 -5.22 -7.21 4.86
C CYS A 10 -4.79 -6.43 6.12
N PRO A 11 -3.53 -6.01 6.24
CA PRO A 11 -3.06 -5.25 7.40
C PRO A 11 -3.80 -3.92 7.62
N CYS A 12 -4.48 -3.39 6.61
CA CYS A 12 -5.25 -2.14 6.75
C CYS A 12 -6.53 -2.29 7.62
N GLY A 13 -6.81 -3.48 8.16
CA GLY A 13 -7.95 -3.70 9.06
C GLY A 13 -9.33 -3.75 8.39
N SER A 14 -9.38 -3.91 7.06
CA SER A 14 -10.66 -3.93 6.31
C SER A 14 -11.46 -5.23 6.47
N GLY A 15 -10.90 -6.27 7.10
CA GLY A 15 -11.49 -7.61 7.18
C GLY A 15 -11.41 -8.43 5.88
N GLN A 16 -10.97 -7.83 4.76
CA GLN A 16 -10.80 -8.51 3.48
C GLN A 16 -9.42 -9.16 3.37
N THR A 17 -9.29 -10.14 2.46
CA THR A 17 -7.99 -10.68 2.09
C THR A 17 -7.15 -9.62 1.39
N TYR A 18 -5.82 -9.67 1.56
CA TYR A 18 -4.92 -8.71 0.95
C TYR A 18 -5.09 -8.60 -0.56
N LYS A 19 -5.23 -9.73 -1.26
CA LYS A 19 -5.41 -9.77 -2.72
C LYS A 19 -6.61 -8.93 -3.19
N LEU A 20 -7.72 -8.98 -2.46
CA LEU A 20 -8.96 -8.28 -2.80
C LEU A 20 -9.02 -6.87 -2.20
N CYS A 21 -8.13 -6.55 -1.27
CA CYS A 21 -8.04 -5.25 -0.61
C CYS A 21 -6.83 -4.44 -1.13
N CYS A 22 -5.86 -4.09 -0.27
CA CYS A 22 -4.75 -3.22 -0.64
C CYS A 22 -3.82 -3.82 -1.72
N GLY A 23 -3.86 -5.14 -1.91
CA GLY A 23 -3.11 -5.83 -2.96
C GLY A 23 -3.46 -5.34 -4.36
N GLN A 24 -4.70 -4.94 -4.64
CA GLN A 24 -5.04 -4.42 -5.97
C GLN A 24 -4.30 -3.11 -6.28
N TYR A 25 -4.13 -2.24 -5.28
CA TYR A 25 -3.46 -0.95 -5.44
C TYR A 25 -1.94 -1.10 -5.51
N HIS A 26 -1.38 -2.01 -4.70
CA HIS A 26 0.04 -2.35 -4.77
C HIS A 26 0.45 -3.01 -6.09
N ASN A 27 -0.52 -3.53 -6.88
CA ASN A 27 -0.30 -4.11 -8.20
C ASN A 27 -0.70 -3.15 -9.35
N GLY A 28 -0.75 -1.84 -9.08
CA GLY A 28 -0.88 -0.81 -10.12
C GLY A 28 -2.29 -0.24 -10.33
N LYS A 29 -3.32 -0.72 -9.60
CA LYS A 29 -4.64 -0.07 -9.63
C LYS A 29 -4.59 1.25 -8.87
N PHE A 30 -5.19 2.30 -9.43
CA PHE A 30 -5.33 3.57 -8.71
C PHE A 30 -6.35 3.44 -7.58
N ALA A 31 -6.02 4.03 -6.42
CA ALA A 31 -6.96 4.15 -5.32
C ALA A 31 -8.02 5.21 -5.68
N PRO A 32 -9.32 4.87 -5.70
CA PRO A 32 -10.36 5.78 -6.18
C PRO A 32 -10.71 6.89 -5.19
N THR A 33 -10.34 6.73 -3.93
CA THR A 33 -10.61 7.69 -2.86
C THR A 33 -9.35 7.95 -2.02
N PRO A 34 -9.25 9.13 -1.39
CA PRO A 34 -8.17 9.40 -0.43
C PRO A 34 -8.11 8.37 0.70
N GLU A 35 -9.26 7.90 1.19
CA GLU A 35 -9.30 6.85 2.22
C GLU A 35 -8.68 5.54 1.72
N ALA A 36 -9.01 5.10 0.51
CA ALA A 36 -8.45 3.90 -0.09
C ALA A 36 -6.92 4.03 -0.26
N LEU A 37 -6.44 5.23 -0.63
CA LEU A 37 -5.01 5.53 -0.73
C LEU A 37 -4.31 5.45 0.64
N MET A 38 -4.89 6.05 1.68
CA MET A 38 -4.29 6.04 3.01
C MET A 38 -4.28 4.64 3.62
N ARG A 39 -5.34 3.83 3.44
CA ARG A 39 -5.40 2.44 3.89
C ARG A 39 -4.37 1.56 3.19
N SER A 40 -4.21 1.73 1.88
CA SER A 40 -3.18 1.00 1.12
C SER A 40 -1.77 1.42 1.50
N ARG A 41 -1.51 2.72 1.72
CA ARG A 41 -0.23 3.18 2.27
C ARG A 41 0.07 2.56 3.63
N PHE A 42 -0.91 2.50 4.54
CA PHE A 42 -0.73 1.81 5.83
C PHE A 42 -0.31 0.34 5.64
N ALA A 43 -1.02 -0.41 4.78
CA ALA A 43 -0.62 -1.78 4.47
C ALA A 43 0.76 -1.86 3.80
N GLY A 44 1.13 -0.87 2.99
CA GLY A 44 2.47 -0.76 2.39
C GLY A 44 3.57 -0.66 3.44
N TYR A 45 3.38 0.14 4.49
CA TYR A 45 4.31 0.20 5.63
C TYR A 45 4.40 -1.15 6.36
N ALA A 46 3.25 -1.75 6.69
CA ALA A 46 3.21 -3.04 7.39
C ALA A 46 3.91 -4.18 6.63
N LEU A 47 3.89 -4.12 5.29
CA LEU A 47 4.48 -5.14 4.40
C LEU A 47 5.83 -4.73 3.80
N GLY A 48 6.39 -3.59 4.19
CA GLY A 48 7.68 -3.11 3.67
C GLY A 48 7.68 -2.74 2.18
N LYS A 49 6.53 -2.38 1.59
CA LYS A 49 6.40 -1.99 0.18
C LYS A 49 6.78 -0.52 -0.05
N ILE A 50 8.05 -0.20 0.18
CA ILE A 50 8.55 1.19 0.14
C ILE A 50 8.39 1.82 -1.24
N ASP A 51 8.51 1.06 -2.33
CA ASP A 51 8.24 1.52 -3.70
C ASP A 51 6.86 2.16 -3.82
N TYR A 52 5.85 1.46 -3.31
CA TYR A 52 4.47 1.91 -3.36
C TYR A 52 4.27 3.20 -2.56
N ILE A 53 4.90 3.32 -1.39
CA ILE A 53 4.84 4.53 -0.57
C ILE A 53 5.47 5.73 -1.31
N MET A 54 6.62 5.55 -1.95
CA MET A 54 7.26 6.63 -2.69
C MET A 54 6.45 7.04 -3.92
N LEU A 55 5.96 6.06 -4.71
CA LEU A 55 5.12 6.30 -5.88
C LEU A 55 3.82 7.05 -5.57
N THR A 56 3.29 6.88 -4.36
CA THR A 56 2.04 7.52 -3.92
C THR A 56 2.25 8.72 -3.01
N THR A 57 3.49 9.19 -2.85
CA THR A 57 3.81 10.43 -2.13
C THR A 57 3.83 11.59 -3.12
N HIS A 58 3.25 12.72 -2.74
CA HIS A 58 3.26 13.92 -3.58
C HIS A 58 4.71 14.35 -3.87
N PRO A 59 5.05 14.76 -5.11
CA PRO A 59 6.43 15.11 -5.48
C PRO A 59 7.01 16.28 -4.67
N GLU A 60 6.17 17.17 -4.15
CA GLU A 60 6.60 18.30 -3.30
C GLU A 60 6.83 17.92 -1.83
N HIS A 61 6.54 16.68 -1.43
CA HIS A 61 6.76 16.26 -0.05
C HIS A 61 8.26 16.17 0.26
N PRO A 62 8.76 16.69 1.39
CA PRO A 62 10.20 16.74 1.70
C PRO A 62 10.92 15.39 1.70
N LEU A 63 10.18 14.30 1.94
CA LEU A 63 10.69 12.93 1.95
C LEU A 63 10.46 12.16 0.63
N TYR A 64 9.88 12.80 -0.39
CA TYR A 64 9.74 12.19 -1.70
C TYR A 64 11.12 11.93 -2.31
N ARG A 65 11.34 10.72 -2.83
CA ARG A 65 12.53 10.38 -3.63
C ARG A 65 12.09 9.90 -4.99
N LYS A 66 12.59 10.57 -6.03
CA LYS A 66 12.34 10.23 -7.42
C LYS A 66 13.22 9.07 -7.90
N ASP A 67 14.41 8.95 -7.31
CA ASP A 67 15.42 7.96 -7.67
C ASP A 67 15.28 6.74 -6.76
N LYS A 68 14.81 5.63 -7.34
CA LYS A 68 14.90 4.29 -6.78
C LYS A 68 15.70 3.41 -7.73
#